data_AF-A0A532AFU8-F1
#
_entry.id   AF-A0A532AFU8-F1
#
_cell.length_a   1.000
_cell.length_b   1.000
_cell.length_c   1.000
_cell.angle_alpha   90.00
_cell.angle_beta   90.00
_cell.angle_gamma   90.00
#
_symmetry.space_group_name_H-M   'P 1'
#
loop_
_entity.id
_entity.type
_entity.pdbx_description
1 polymer ?
#
loop_
_entity_poly.entity_id
_entity_poly.type
_entity_poly.pdbx_seq_one_letter_code
_entity_poly.pdbx_strand_id
1 'polypeptide(L)' 'KLKAGECDIMSYPAPADIAGLQADPNLKVDEQEGLNIGYMAYNTTQSPFDKVEVRKALNMAVNKQAILDAVYQ' A
#
# COMPACT_ATOMS: atom_id res chain seq x y z
N LYS A 1 -18.73 -10.08 1.24
CA LYS A 1 -19.11 -10.38 -0.16
C LYS A 1 -18.46 -11.66 -0.65
N LEU A 2 -17.14 -11.70 -0.89
CA LEU A 2 -16.46 -12.90 -1.40
C LEU A 2 -16.68 -14.14 -0.51
N LYS A 3 -16.34 -14.06 0.79
CA LYS A 3 -16.58 -15.16 1.75
C LYS A 3 -18.07 -15.52 1.94
N ALA A 4 -18.98 -14.60 1.61
CA ALA A 4 -20.43 -14.83 1.71
C ALA A 4 -21.02 -15.39 0.40
N GLY A 5 -20.20 -15.61 -0.64
CA GLY A 5 -20.66 -16.07 -1.95
C GLY A 5 -21.43 -15.02 -2.76
N GLU A 6 -21.36 -13.74 -2.37
CA GLU A 6 -22.07 -12.65 -3.07
C GLU A 6 -21.28 -12.14 -4.30
N CYS A 7 -20.00 -12.50 -4.43
CA CYS A 7 -19.17 -12.19 -5.60
C CYS A 7 -18.11 -13.26 -5.80
N ASP A 8 -17.69 -13.47 -7.05
CA ASP A 8 -16.72 -14.50 -7.41
C ASP A 8 -15.27 -14.00 -7.39
N ILE A 9 -15.06 -12.69 -7.59
CA ILE A 9 -13.74 -12.06 -7.66
C ILE A 9 -13.73 -10.78 -6.81
N MET A 10 -12.65 -10.57 -6.07
CA MET A 10 -12.38 -9.35 -5.31
C MET A 10 -11.03 -8.77 -5.74
N SER A 11 -11.02 -7.48 -6.06
CA SER A 11 -9.79 -6.73 -6.33
C SER A 11 -9.31 -6.03 -5.05
N TYR A 12 -7.99 -5.94 -4.89
CA TYR A 12 -7.31 -5.23 -3.80
C TYR A 12 -7.82 -5.61 -2.39
N PRO A 13 -7.73 -6.91 -2.01
CA PRO A 13 -7.99 -7.31 -0.64
C PRO A 13 -7.12 -6.50 0.34
N ALA A 14 -7.65 -6.25 1.54
CA ALA A 14 -6.87 -5.59 2.58
C ALA A 14 -5.69 -6.49 2.97
N PRO A 15 -4.46 -5.95 3.12
CA PRO A 15 -3.27 -6.74 3.47
C PRO A 15 -3.47 -7.62 4.72
N ALA A 16 -4.09 -7.06 5.77
CA ALA A 16 -4.38 -7.78 7.01
C ALA A 16 -5.29 -9.02 6.83
N ASP A 17 -6.09 -9.08 5.77
CA ASP A 17 -7.00 -10.19 5.50
C ASP A 17 -6.35 -11.30 4.64
N ILE A 18 -5.19 -11.05 4.03
CA ILE A 18 -4.55 -11.98 3.07
C ILE A 18 -4.31 -13.36 3.67
N ALA A 19 -3.71 -13.43 4.86
CA ALA A 19 -3.42 -14.71 5.51
C ALA A 19 -4.70 -15.53 5.75
N GLY A 20 -5.79 -14.86 6.15
CA GLY A 20 -7.08 -15.48 6.37
C GLY A 20 -7.86 -15.82 5.09
N LEU A 21 -7.46 -15.25 3.94
CA LEU A 21 -7.97 -15.61 2.61
C LEU A 21 -7.18 -16.79 2.02
N GLN A 22 -5.86 -16.81 2.20
CA GLN A 22 -4.98 -17.91 1.78
C GLN A 22 -5.25 -19.22 2.55
N ALA A 23 -5.70 -19.11 3.80
CA ALA A 23 -6.06 -20.27 4.62
C ALA A 23 -7.43 -20.88 4.27
N ASP A 24 -8.28 -20.20 3.49
CA ASP A 24 -9.60 -20.69 3.11
C ASP A 24 -9.47 -21.61 1.88
N PRO A 25 -9.76 -22.92 1.99
CA PRO A 25 -9.59 -23.87 0.89
C PRO A 25 -10.55 -23.63 -0.29
N ASN A 26 -11.57 -22.79 -0.11
CA ASN A 26 -12.51 -22.45 -1.18
C ASN A 26 -12.07 -21.24 -2.00
N LEU A 27 -10.99 -20.56 -1.60
CA LEU A 27 -10.50 -19.35 -2.24
C LEU A 27 -9.12 -19.58 -2.86
N LYS A 28 -8.88 -18.88 -3.95
CA LYS A 28 -7.55 -18.75 -4.55
C LYS A 28 -7.11 -17.30 -4.42
N VAL A 29 -5.97 -17.08 -3.78
CA VAL A 29 -5.32 -15.77 -3.74
C VAL A 29 -4.24 -15.76 -4.81
N ASP A 30 -4.45 -14.98 -5.86
CA ASP A 30 -3.44 -14.76 -6.90
C ASP A 30 -2.44 -13.70 -6.43
N GLU A 31 -1.15 -14.01 -6.55
CA GLU A 31 -0.05 -13.12 -6.20
C GLU A 31 0.96 -13.06 -7.34
N GLN A 32 1.39 -11.85 -7.68
CA GLN A 32 2.44 -11.59 -8.67
C GLN A 32 3.18 -10.31 -8.31
N GLU A 33 4.42 -10.19 -8.80
CA GLU A 33 5.17 -8.95 -8.68
C GLU A 33 4.44 -7.80 -9.40
N GLY A 34 4.17 -6.73 -8.65
CA GLY A 34 3.51 -5.54 -9.16
C GLY A 34 4.50 -4.58 -9.83
N LEU A 35 4.31 -4.29 -11.12
CA LEU A 35 5.03 -3.20 -11.79
C LEU A 35 4.38 -1.85 -11.47
N ASN A 36 4.45 -1.43 -10.22
CA ASN A 36 3.88 -0.17 -9.72
C ASN A 36 4.83 0.55 -8.76
N ILE A 37 4.54 1.83 -8.49
CA ILE A 37 5.27 2.64 -7.51
C ILE A 37 4.31 3.55 -6.73
N GLY A 38 4.39 3.50 -5.41
CA GLY A 38 3.76 4.48 -4.52
C GLY A 38 4.76 5.56 -4.14
N TYR A 39 4.37 6.84 -4.25
CA TYR A 39 5.20 7.97 -3.81
C TYR A 39 4.32 9.10 -3.27
N MET A 40 4.89 9.87 -2.34
CA MET A 40 4.29 11.11 -1.88
C MET A 40 4.84 12.27 -2.71
N ALA A 41 3.96 12.95 -3.44
CA ALA A 41 4.33 14.12 -4.24
C ALA A 41 4.23 15.40 -3.40
N TYR A 42 5.18 16.31 -3.60
CA TYR A 42 5.11 17.67 -3.05
C TYR A 42 4.56 18.63 -4.11
N ASN A 43 3.70 19.55 -3.69
CA ASN A 43 3.38 20.71 -4.53
C ASN A 43 4.55 21.70 -4.53
N THR A 44 5.43 21.58 -5.52
CA THR A 44 6.71 22.31 -5.57
C THR A 44 6.60 23.81 -5.89
N THR A 45 5.40 24.34 -6.10
CA THR A 45 5.16 25.79 -6.27
C THR A 45 4.55 26.44 -5.03
N GLN A 46 4.20 25.65 -4.01
CA GLN A 46 3.57 26.13 -2.79
C GLN A 46 4.56 26.15 -1.63
N SER A 47 4.64 27.27 -0.92
CA SER A 47 5.46 27.35 0.29
C SER A 47 4.90 26.46 1.42
N PRO A 48 5.75 25.74 2.21
CA PRO A 48 7.22 25.75 2.19
C PRO A 48 7.85 24.67 1.28
N PHE A 49 7.05 23.95 0.49
CA PHE A 49 7.50 22.84 -0.36
C PHE A 49 8.18 23.28 -1.65
N ASP A 50 8.14 24.57 -1.97
CA ASP A 50 8.95 25.22 -3.01
C ASP A 50 10.46 25.10 -2.72
N LYS A 51 10.85 25.09 -1.44
CA LYS A 51 12.25 24.92 -1.01
C LYS A 51 12.72 23.47 -1.08
N VAL A 52 13.84 23.24 -1.78
CA VAL A 52 14.43 21.90 -1.93
C VAL A 52 14.85 21.31 -0.58
N GLU A 53 15.35 22.15 0.32
CA GLU A 53 15.83 21.79 1.66
C GLU A 53 14.68 21.23 2.52
N VAL A 54 13.48 21.81 2.41
CA VAL A 54 12.29 21.34 3.12
C VAL A 54 11.91 19.95 2.64
N ARG A 55 11.87 19.72 1.32
CA ARG A 55 11.54 18.39 0.77
C ARG A 55 12.58 17.33 1.13
N LYS A 56 13.87 17.69 1.14
CA LYS A 56 14.95 16.79 1.60
C LYS A 56 14.78 16.44 3.08
N ALA A 57 14.52 17.42 3.93
CA ALA A 57 14.32 17.22 5.37
C ALA A 57 13.13 16.27 5.63
N LEU A 58 12.00 16.49 4.97
CA LEU A 58 10.82 15.63 5.09
C LEU A 58 11.10 14.20 4.59
N ASN A 59 11.79 14.04 3.47
CA ASN A 59 12.15 12.71 2.96
C ASN A 59 13.08 11.94 3.90
N MET A 60 14.00 12.62 4.61
CA MET A 60 14.88 11.98 5.59
C MET A 60 14.16 11.66 6.90
N ALA A 61 13.07 12.36 7.21
CA ALA A 61 12.27 12.13 8.42
C ALA A 61 11.33 10.91 8.32
N VAL A 62 11.09 10.40 7.11
CA VAL A 62 10.18 9.27 6.89
C VAL A 62 10.91 7.93 7.07
N ASN A 63 10.46 7.14 8.05
CA ASN A 63 10.89 5.75 8.19
C ASN A 63 10.12 4.85 7.21
N LYS A 64 10.75 4.56 6.06
CA LYS A 64 10.14 3.72 5.02
C LYS A 64 9.92 2.27 5.47
N GLN A 65 10.80 1.72 6.31
CA GLN A 65 10.65 0.35 6.80
C GLN A 65 9.40 0.22 7.66
N ALA A 66 9.17 1.17 8.57
CA ALA A 66 7.96 1.18 9.40
C ALA A 66 6.67 1.27 8.56
N ILE A 67 6.70 1.94 7.39
CA ILE A 67 5.56 1.97 6.47
C ILE A 67 5.35 0.60 5.83
N LEU A 68 6.41 -0.07 5.37
CA LEU A 68 6.30 -1.43 4.84
C LEU A 68 5.70 -2.38 5.89
N ASP A 69 6.23 -2.34 7.11
CA ASP A 69 5.82 -3.23 8.20
C ASP A 69 4.37 -2.97 8.68
N ALA A 70 3.88 -1.73 8.60
CA ALA A 70 2.55 -1.36 9.10
C ALA A 70 1.46 -1.34 8.03
N VAL A 71 1.80 -1.06 6.77
CA VAL A 71 0.83 -0.84 5.68
C VAL A 71 0.81 -1.99 4.67
N TYR A 72 1.95 -2.66 4.43
CA TYR A 72 2.11 -3.64 3.35
C TYR A 72 2.38 -5.07 3.87
N GLN A 73 1.82 -5.43 5.03
CA GLN A 73 1.95 -6.76 5.64
C GLN A 73 1.49 -7.91 4.73
#